data_AF-A0A2M7RN16-F1
#
_entry.id   AF-A0A2M7RN16-F1
#
_cell.length_a   1.000
_cell.length_b   1.000
_cell.length_c   1.000
_cell.angle_alpha   90.00
_cell.angle_beta   90.00
_cell.angle_gamma   90.00
#
_symmetry.space_group_name_H-M   'P 1'
#
loop_
_entity.id
_entity.type
_entity.pdbx_description
1 polymer ?
#
loop_
_entity_poly.entity_id
_entity_poly.type
_entity_poly.pdbx_seq_one_letter_code
_entity_poly.pdbx_strand_id
1 'polypeptide(L)'
;MSIYSKKVINHFQNPHNCGKIKNPDGIGKVGNIVCGDVMYLYIKIGKNKKKEEIIKNIKFETFGCVAAISTSSVVTDLVMGKTLDEAMKL
;
A
#
# COMPACT_ATOMS: atom_id res chain seq x y z
N MET A 1 2.45 -22.32 17.64
CA MET A 1 2.21 -20.88 17.86
C MET A 1 2.35 -20.19 16.50
N SER A 2 1.30 -19.59 15.95
CA SER A 2 1.37 -18.94 14.63
C SER A 2 2.40 -17.81 14.66
N ILE A 3 3.39 -17.85 13.77
CA ILE A 3 4.42 -16.81 13.59
C ILE A 3 3.80 -15.44 13.26
N TYR A 4 2.55 -15.43 12.78
CA TYR A 4 1.81 -14.23 12.42
C TYR A 4 0.68 -13.91 13.39
N SER A 5 0.52 -12.62 13.68
CA SER A 5 -0.61 -12.10 14.44
C SER A 5 -1.92 -12.28 13.66
N LYS A 6 -3.05 -12.31 14.37
CA LYS A 6 -4.39 -12.38 13.74
C LYS A 6 -4.60 -11.24 12.73
N LYS A 7 -4.05 -10.05 13.02
CA LYS A 7 -4.14 -8.89 12.13
C LYS A 7 -3.39 -9.14 10.82
N VAL A 8 -2.16 -9.66 10.89
CA VAL A 8 -1.36 -9.99 9.70
C VAL A 8 -2.08 -11.03 8.83
N ILE A 9 -2.62 -12.08 9.46
CA ILE A 9 -3.37 -13.12 8.74
C ILE A 9 -4.62 -12.53 8.06
N ASN A 10 -5.35 -11.64 8.74
CA ASN A 10 -6.54 -11.02 8.15
C ASN A 10 -6.18 -10.19 6.90
N HIS A 11 -5.13 -9.37 6.96
CA HIS A 11 -4.66 -8.60 5.80
C HIS A 11 -4.10 -9.48 4.68
N PHE A 12 -3.61 -10.68 5.00
CA PHE A 12 -3.20 -11.65 3.98
C PHE A 12 -4.41 -12.28 3.28
N GLN A 13 -5.42 -12.70 4.05
CA GLN A 13 -6.62 -13.36 3.52
C GLN A 13 -7.57 -12.39 2.81
N ASN A 14 -7.67 -11.17 3.32
CA ASN A 14 -8.54 -10.11 2.79
C ASN A 14 -7.71 -8.82 2.60
N PRO A 15 -6.77 -8.78 1.64
CA PRO A 15 -5.94 -7.61 1.43
C PRO A 15 -6.81 -6.43 0.96
N HIS A 16 -6.80 -5.37 1.75
CA HIS A 16 -7.41 -4.10 1.38
C HIS A 16 -6.65 -3.47 0.22
N ASN A 17 -7.32 -2.68 -0.62
CA ASN A 17 -6.67 -1.86 -1.65
C ASN A 17 -5.84 -2.64 -2.70
N CYS A 18 -6.09 -3.94 -2.89
CA CYS A 18 -5.45 -4.71 -3.95
C CYS A 18 -5.93 -4.25 -5.35
N GLY A 19 -5.00 -4.17 -6.31
CA GLY A 19 -5.23 -3.90 -7.72
C GLY A 19 -4.57 -2.63 -8.26
N LYS A 20 -5.00 -2.19 -9.45
CA LYS A 20 -4.48 -1.01 -10.14
C LYS A 20 -5.43 0.18 -10.04
N ILE A 21 -4.85 1.39 -10.09
CA ILE A 21 -5.59 2.62 -10.36
C ILE A 21 -5.45 2.93 -11.86
N LYS A 22 -6.56 3.26 -12.53
CA LYS A 22 -6.52 3.76 -13.92
C LYS A 22 -6.03 5.21 -13.92
N ASN A 23 -5.04 5.54 -14.75
CA ASN A 23 -4.42 6.86 -14.83
C ASN A 23 -4.00 7.40 -13.45
N PRO A 24 -3.12 6.67 -12.73
CA PRO A 24 -2.60 7.12 -11.45
C PRO A 24 -1.74 8.37 -11.63
N ASP A 25 -1.66 9.19 -10.60
CA ASP A 25 -0.77 10.37 -10.60
C ASP A 25 0.68 9.97 -10.27
N GLY A 26 0.87 8.83 -9.60
CA GLY A 26 2.19 8.26 -9.32
C GLY A 26 2.16 6.74 -9.27
N ILE A 27 3.27 6.13 -9.71
CA ILE A 27 3.48 4.68 -9.66
C ILE A 27 4.87 4.43 -9.06
N GLY A 28 4.91 3.70 -7.95
CA GLY A 28 6.12 3.13 -7.39
C GLY A 28 6.25 1.67 -7.81
N LYS A 29 7.44 1.27 -8.26
CA LYS A 29 7.76 -0.14 -8.55
C LYS A 29 9.06 -0.51 -7.84
N VAL A 30 9.01 -1.54 -7.02
CA VAL A 30 10.19 -2.08 -6.31
C VAL A 30 10.15 -3.59 -6.40
N GLY A 31 11.32 -4.22 -6.53
CA GLY A 31 11.44 -5.67 -6.44
C GLY A 31 12.72 -6.07 -5.74
N ASN A 32 12.71 -7.23 -5.11
CA ASN A 32 13.87 -7.81 -4.44
C ASN A 32 14.20 -9.16 -5.09
N ILE A 33 15.34 -9.21 -5.78
CA ILE A 33 15.80 -10.40 -6.53
C ILE A 33 16.09 -11.59 -5.59
N VAL A 34 16.43 -11.33 -4.32
CA VAL A 34 16.79 -12.39 -3.36
C VAL A 34 15.57 -13.25 -3.00
N CYS A 35 14.40 -12.65 -2.82
CA CYS A 35 13.16 -13.36 -2.50
C CYS A 35 12.19 -13.47 -3.68
N GLY A 36 12.46 -12.78 -4.80
CA GLY A 36 11.58 -12.74 -5.96
C GLY A 36 10.35 -11.85 -5.80
N ASP A 37 10.27 -11.08 -4.71
CA ASP A 37 9.12 -10.22 -4.43
C ASP A 37 9.12 -9.02 -5.40
N VAL A 38 7.95 -8.69 -5.96
CA VAL A 38 7.74 -7.51 -6.80
C VAL A 38 6.49 -6.79 -6.34
N MET A 39 6.61 -5.50 -6.06
CA MET A 39 5.53 -4.63 -5.60
C MET A 39 5.36 -3.43 -6.53
N TYR A 40 4.10 -3.17 -6.88
CA TYR A 40 3.62 -1.96 -7.52
C TYR A 40 2.70 -1.22 -6.56
N LEU A 41 2.90 0.09 -6.44
CA LEU A 41 2.06 0.97 -5.63
C LEU A 41 1.56 2.10 -6.52
N TYR A 42 0.25 2.26 -6.59
CA TYR A 42 -0.42 3.26 -7.42
C TYR A 42 -1.07 4.29 -6.50
N ILE A 43 -0.84 5.58 -6.75
CA ILE A 43 -1.46 6.66 -5.99
C ILE A 43 -2.26 7.60 -6.90
N LYS A 44 -3.33 8.14 -6.33
CA LYS A 44 -4.09 9.28 -6.87
C LYS A 44 -4.07 10.39 -5.85
N ILE A 45 -3.61 11.57 -6.27
CA ILE A 45 -3.55 12.75 -5.41
C ILE A 45 -4.86 13.52 -5.56
N GLY A 46 -5.36 14.02 -4.44
CA GLY A 46 -6.50 14.92 -4.39
C GLY A 46 -6.23 16.05 -3.42
N LYS A 47 -7.25 16.90 -3.21
CA LYS A 47 -7.20 17.96 -2.21
C LYS A 47 -8.20 17.69 -1.09
N ASN A 48 -7.77 17.90 0.15
CA ASN A 48 -8.66 17.85 1.30
C ASN A 48 -9.46 19.17 1.45
N LYS A 49 -10.28 19.29 2.51
CA LYS A 49 -11.07 20.51 2.78
C LYS A 49 -10.20 21.77 3.01
N LYS A 50 -8.96 21.59 3.45
CA LYS A 50 -7.97 22.65 3.67
C LYS A 50 -7.16 22.99 2.41
N LYS A 51 -7.49 22.40 1.25
CA LYS A 51 -6.80 22.52 -0.04
C LYS A 51 -5.38 21.95 -0.06
N GLU A 52 -5.02 21.11 0.91
CA GLU A 52 -3.74 20.41 0.95
C GLU A 52 -3.79 19.16 0.07
N GLU A 53 -2.66 18.83 -0.57
CA GLU A 53 -2.52 17.62 -1.37
C GLU A 53 -2.43 16.38 -0.49
N ILE A 54 -3.31 15.42 -0.74
CA ILE A 54 -3.41 14.17 0.02
C ILE A 54 -3.52 12.97 -0.91
N ILE A 55 -3.13 11.81 -0.40
CA ILE A 55 -3.35 10.51 -1.05
C ILE A 55 -4.84 10.20 -1.00
N LYS A 56 -5.56 10.56 -2.06
CA LYS A 56 -7.03 10.37 -2.17
C LYS A 56 -7.39 8.91 -2.44
N ASN A 57 -6.54 8.22 -3.19
CA ASN A 57 -6.70 6.79 -3.45
C ASN A 57 -5.33 6.15 -3.57
N ILE A 58 -5.21 4.93 -3.06
CA ILE A 58 -4.00 4.14 -3.14
C ILE A 58 -4.39 2.67 -3.37
N LYS A 59 -3.66 2.02 -4.26
CA LYS A 59 -3.77 0.59 -4.47
C LYS A 59 -2.41 -0.04 -4.67
N PHE A 60 -2.30 -1.33 -4.40
CA PHE A 60 -1.07 -2.08 -4.64
C PHE A 60 -1.32 -3.35 -5.42
N GLU A 61 -0.30 -3.81 -6.12
CA GLU A 61 -0.20 -5.19 -6.58
C GLU A 61 1.15 -5.71 -6.13
N THR A 62 1.17 -6.87 -5.51
CA THR A 62 2.42 -7.49 -5.11
C THR A 62 2.38 -8.97 -5.40
N PHE A 63 3.50 -9.48 -5.87
CA PHE A 63 3.78 -10.91 -5.86
C PHE A 63 4.85 -11.13 -4.80
N GLY A 64 4.52 -11.87 -3.75
CA GLY A 64 5.47 -12.12 -2.69
C GLY A 64 4.91 -12.92 -1.52
N CYS A 65 5.70 -13.01 -0.47
CA CYS A 65 5.35 -13.79 0.73
C CYS A 65 4.16 -13.21 1.51
N VAL A 66 3.65 -14.00 2.47
CA VAL A 66 2.56 -13.59 3.39
C VAL A 66 2.86 -12.23 4.03
N ALA A 67 4.11 -12.03 4.48
CA ALA A 67 4.52 -10.77 5.07
C ALA A 67 4.42 -9.61 4.08
N ALA A 68 4.89 -9.78 2.84
CA ALA A 68 4.85 -8.75 1.80
C ALA A 68 3.40 -8.32 1.46
N ILE A 69 2.48 -9.28 1.31
CA ILE A 69 1.08 -8.99 1.02
C ILE A 69 0.42 -8.28 2.21
N SER A 70 0.61 -8.78 3.43
CA SER A 70 0.02 -8.18 4.63
C SER A 70 0.54 -6.77 4.88
N THR A 71 1.85 -6.54 4.78
CA THR A 71 2.42 -5.19 5.01
C THR A 71 2.00 -4.21 3.93
N SER A 72 1.91 -4.66 2.67
CA SER A 72 1.39 -3.84 1.57
C SER A 72 -0.06 -3.42 1.81
N SER A 73 -0.90 -4.32 2.32
CA SER A 73 -2.28 -3.97 2.67
C SER A 73 -2.38 -3.03 3.89
N VAL A 74 -1.53 -3.22 4.90
CA VAL A 74 -1.53 -2.35 6.08
C VAL A 74 -1.05 -0.94 5.74
N VAL A 75 0.02 -0.80 4.95
CA VAL A 75 0.55 0.52 4.61
C VAL A 75 -0.47 1.34 3.82
N THR A 76 -1.24 0.72 2.92
CA THR A 76 -2.28 1.43 2.18
C THR A 76 -3.37 2.00 3.07
N ASP A 77 -3.75 1.29 4.13
CA ASP A 77 -4.71 1.79 5.12
C ASP A 77 -4.13 2.95 5.93
N LEU A 78 -2.84 2.88 6.29
CA LEU A 78 -2.18 3.89 7.11
C LEU A 78 -1.96 5.22 6.37
N VAL A 79 -1.65 5.17 5.07
CA VAL A 79 -1.33 6.37 4.29
C VAL A 79 -2.53 7.00 3.58
N MET A 80 -3.67 6.30 3.52
CA MET A 80 -4.87 6.85 2.89
C MET A 80 -5.31 8.15 3.58
N GLY A 81 -5.51 9.20 2.79
CA GLY A 81 -5.93 10.52 3.28
C GLY A 81 -4.82 11.37 3.89
N LYS A 82 -3.59 10.85 4.02
CA LYS A 82 -2.41 11.60 4.49
C LYS A 82 -1.79 12.45 3.37
N THR A 83 -1.02 13.47 3.76
CA THR A 83 -0.12 14.16 2.81
C THR A 83 1.06 13.26 2.47
N LEU A 84 1.80 13.60 1.40
CA LEU A 84 2.99 12.85 1.02
C LEU A 84 4.08 12.89 2.12
N ASP A 85 4.24 14.04 2.78
CA ASP A 85 5.21 14.21 3.86
C ASP A 85 4.86 13.38 5.11
N GLU A 86 3.56 13.27 5.42
CA GLU A 86 3.09 12.40 6.51
C GLU A 86 3.28 10.92 6.16
N ALA A 87 3.03 10.55 4.90
CA ALA A 87 3.21 9.18 4.43
C ALA A 87 4.69 8.76 4.43
N MET A 88 5.61 9.67 4.12
CA MET A 88 7.05 9.40 4.08
C MET A 88 7.70 9.20 5.46
N LYS A 89 7.01 9.60 6.54
CA LYS A 89 7.49 9.46 7.92
C LYS A 89 7.11 8.14 8.60
N LEU A 90 6.32 7.30 7.92
CA LEU A 90 5.91 5.97 8.37
C LEU A 90 6.96 4.93 7.99
#